data_AF-A0A9D0CSH8-F1
#
_entry.id   AF-A0A9D0CSH8-F1
#
_cell.length_a   1.000
_cell.length_b   1.000
_cell.length_c   1.000
_cell.angle_alpha   90.00
_cell.angle_beta   90.00
_cell.angle_gamma   90.00
#
_symmetry.space_group_name_H-M   'P 1'
#
loop_
_entity.id
_entity.type
_entity.pdbx_description
1 polymer ?
#
loop_
_entity_poly.entity_id
_entity_poly.type
_entity_poly.pdbx_seq_one_letter_code
_entity_poly.pdbx_strand_id
1 'polypeptide(L)'
;KVIKSHHNVGGLPDDMALDLVEPLRELFKDEVRKIGLELGLPSEMVYRHPFPGPGLGVRIALRAVETIDFMTARWSHLPYDFLDLVSRRIINEIPGISRVTHDISGKPPATIEWE
;
A
#
# COMPACT_ATOMS: atom_id res chain seq x y z
N LYS A 1 12.34 -26.16 -12.46
CA LYS A 1 11.30 -25.52 -11.61
C LYS A 1 10.63 -24.47 -12.47
N VAL A 2 9.44 -24.75 -12.98
CA VAL A 2 8.72 -23.85 -13.90
C VAL A 2 7.98 -22.83 -13.04
N ILE A 3 8.40 -21.56 -13.10
CA ILE A 3 7.60 -20.46 -12.57
C ILE A 3 6.47 -20.24 -13.57
N LYS A 4 5.22 -20.47 -13.16
CA LYS A 4 4.06 -20.06 -13.94
C LYS A 4 4.01 -18.52 -13.90
N SER A 5 4.31 -17.85 -15.01
CA SER A 5 3.82 -16.49 -15.25
C SER A 5 2.37 -16.61 -15.72
N HIS A 6 1.42 -16.01 -15.01
CA HIS A 6 0.05 -15.87 -15.51
C HIS A 6 -0.22 -14.44 -15.97
N HIS A 7 -1.06 -14.38 -17.00
CA HIS A 7 -1.36 -13.26 -17.84
C HIS A 7 -2.28 -12.27 -17.13
N ASN A 8 -1.76 -11.10 -16.76
CA ASN A 8 -2.53 -9.87 -16.53
C ASN A 8 -1.71 -8.65 -16.98
N VAL A 9 -1.19 -8.70 -18.22
CA VAL A 9 -0.53 -7.56 -18.88
C VAL A 9 -1.59 -6.61 -19.44
N GLY A 10 -2.43 -6.07 -18.57
CA GLY A 10 -3.15 -4.82 -18.84
C GLY A 10 -2.31 -3.69 -18.30
N GLY A 11 -1.17 -3.40 -18.97
CA GLY A 11 -0.28 -2.32 -18.56
C GLY A 11 -1.02 -1.00 -18.40
N LEU A 12 -0.47 -0.11 -17.59
CA LEU A 12 -0.91 1.29 -17.56
C LEU A 12 -0.86 1.86 -18.98
N PRO A 13 -1.80 2.73 -19.39
CA PRO A 13 -1.75 3.40 -20.68
C PRO A 13 -0.38 4.08 -20.86
N ASP A 14 0.19 3.99 -22.07
CA ASP A 14 1.48 4.60 -22.39
C ASP A 14 1.51 6.11 -22.08
N ASP A 15 0.34 6.76 -22.20
CA ASP A 15 0.14 8.17 -21.90
C ASP A 15 -0.97 8.35 -20.85
N MET A 16 -0.59 8.88 -19.68
CA MET A 16 -1.53 9.35 -18.68
C MET A 16 -1.70 10.87 -18.82
N ALA A 17 -2.93 11.36 -18.98
CA ALA A 17 -3.26 12.79 -18.97
C ALA A 17 -3.27 13.37 -17.54
N LEU A 18 -2.27 12.99 -16.73
CA LEU A 18 -2.08 13.44 -15.36
C LEU A 18 -0.64 13.94 -15.24
N ASP A 19 -0.47 15.12 -14.65
CA ASP A 19 0.87 15.62 -14.33
C ASP A 19 1.43 14.85 -13.12
N LEU A 20 2.63 14.28 -13.28
CA LEU A 20 3.34 13.63 -12.20
C LEU A 20 3.88 14.71 -11.24
N VAL A 21 3.27 14.82 -10.06
CA VAL A 21 3.76 15.69 -8.99
C VAL A 21 4.71 14.89 -8.10
N GLU A 22 5.99 14.89 -8.45
CA GLU A 22 7.10 14.44 -7.59
C GLU A 22 7.96 15.65 -7.16
N PRO A 23 8.42 15.77 -5.90
CA PRO A 23 8.48 14.76 -4.85
C PRO A 23 7.54 15.08 -3.68
N LEU A 24 6.26 14.68 -3.76
CA LEU A 24 5.37 14.67 -2.58
C LEU A 24 5.89 13.74 -1.45
N ARG A 25 6.85 12.86 -1.78
CA ARG A 25 7.54 11.97 -0.84
C ARG A 25 8.39 12.71 0.20
N GLU A 26 8.87 13.91 -0.11
CA GLU A 26 9.70 14.71 0.80
C GLU A 26 8.90 15.73 1.61
N LEU A 27 7.64 15.95 1.25
CA LEU A 27 6.82 16.97 1.85
C LEU A 27 6.12 16.46 3.11
N PHE A 28 6.47 17.08 4.23
CA PHE A 28 5.70 16.96 5.46
C PHE A 28 4.30 17.54 5.26
N LYS A 29 3.39 17.15 6.16
CA LYS A 29 2.00 17.61 6.20
C LYS A 29 1.82 19.11 5.94
N ASP A 30 2.69 19.94 6.52
CA ASP A 30 2.58 21.39 6.40
C ASP A 30 3.11 21.93 5.07
N GLU A 31 4.03 21.22 4.42
CA GLU A 31 4.54 21.57 3.09
C GLU A 31 3.54 21.16 2.00
N VAL A 32 2.90 19.99 2.11
CA VAL A 32 1.80 19.58 1.23
C VAL A 32 0.64 20.58 1.30
N ARG A 33 0.32 21.07 2.50
CA ARG A 33 -0.69 22.12 2.67
C ARG A 33 -0.29 23.43 2.01
N LYS A 34 0.97 23.84 2.18
CA LYS A 34 1.51 25.07 1.59
C LYS A 34 1.41 25.04 0.06
N ILE A 35 1.84 23.94 -0.55
CA ILE A 35 1.72 23.74 -2.00
C ILE A 35 0.25 23.72 -2.43
N GLY A 36 -0.63 23.02 -1.70
CA GLY A 36 -2.05 23.01 -2.01
C GLY A 36 -2.68 24.42 -2.05
N LEU A 37 -2.28 25.29 -1.12
CA LEU A 37 -2.72 26.69 -1.12
C LEU A 37 -2.11 27.50 -2.28
N GLU A 38 -0.82 27.32 -2.57
CA GLU A 38 -0.14 28.00 -3.69
C GLU A 38 -0.70 27.58 -5.06
N LEU A 39 -1.16 26.33 -5.19
CA LEU A 39 -1.85 25.81 -6.38
C LEU A 39 -3.33 26.24 -6.46
N GLY A 40 -3.84 27.02 -5.50
CA GLY A 40 -5.20 27.56 -5.53
C GLY A 40 -6.30 26.60 -5.05
N LEU A 41 -5.94 25.53 -4.34
CA LEU A 41 -6.94 24.62 -3.77
C LEU A 41 -7.73 25.33 -2.65
N PRO A 42 -9.06 25.09 -2.54
CA PRO A 42 -9.86 25.66 -1.46
C PRO A 42 -9.32 25.27 -0.07
N SER A 43 -9.18 26.26 0.81
CA SER A 43 -8.63 26.05 2.16
C SER A 43 -9.40 24.99 2.95
N GLU A 44 -10.73 24.98 2.88
CA GLU A 44 -11.55 23.95 3.52
C GLU A 44 -11.14 22.53 3.10
N MET A 45 -10.79 22.33 1.82
CA MET A 45 -10.34 21.04 1.31
C MET A 45 -8.93 20.67 1.81
N VAL A 46 -8.00 21.64 1.78
CA VAL A 46 -6.61 21.46 2.22
C VAL A 46 -6.52 21.15 3.71
N TYR A 47 -7.35 21.79 4.54
CA TYR A 47 -7.33 21.62 5.99
C TYR A 47 -8.24 20.49 6.50
N ARG A 48 -9.23 20.06 5.71
CA ARG A 48 -10.06 18.89 6.00
C ARG A 48 -9.33 17.58 5.79
N HIS A 49 -8.38 17.52 4.84
CA HIS A 49 -7.63 16.30 4.58
C HIS A 49 -6.71 15.99 5.77
N PRO A 50 -6.91 14.87 6.48
CA PRO A 50 -6.02 14.48 7.56
C PRO A 50 -4.75 13.93 6.94
N PHE A 51 -3.80 14.82 6.58
CA PHE A 51 -2.44 14.38 6.28
C PHE A 51 -1.88 13.81 7.60
N PRO A 52 -1.61 12.50 7.70
CA PRO A 52 -0.77 11.98 8.76
C PRO A 52 0.66 12.49 8.49
N GLY A 53 1.62 12.31 9.40
CA GLY A 53 3.03 12.57 9.08
C GLY A 53 3.49 11.86 7.79
N PRO A 54 4.71 12.15 7.31
CA PRO A 54 5.14 12.13 5.89
C PRO A 54 4.07 11.55 4.95
N GLY A 55 3.29 12.44 4.34
CA GLY A 55 1.95 12.20 3.80
C GLY A 55 1.84 11.23 2.61
N LEU A 56 2.87 10.44 2.33
CA LEU A 56 2.94 9.53 1.19
C LEU A 56 3.63 8.21 1.55
N GLY A 57 3.36 7.65 2.72
CA GLY A 57 3.95 6.36 3.05
C GLY A 57 3.36 5.24 2.21
N VAL A 58 4.23 4.51 1.53
CA VAL A 58 3.90 3.29 0.79
C VAL A 58 3.32 2.27 1.78
N ARG A 59 2.25 1.60 1.38
CA ARG A 59 1.57 0.56 2.17
C ARG A 59 2.14 -0.79 1.76
N ILE A 60 2.47 -1.63 2.75
CA ILE A 60 2.83 -3.03 2.51
C ILE A 60 1.72 -3.94 3.04
N ALA A 61 1.41 -4.99 2.30
CA ALA A 61 0.48 -6.03 2.72
C ALA A 61 1.24 -7.34 2.95
N LEU A 62 1.07 -7.92 4.14
CA LEU A 62 1.51 -9.26 4.47
C LEU A 62 0.47 -10.24 3.92
N ARG A 63 0.94 -11.25 3.18
CA ARG A 63 0.13 -12.35 2.69
C ARG A 63 0.74 -13.67 3.15
N ALA A 64 0.00 -14.38 4.00
CA ALA A 64 0.35 -15.73 4.44
C ALA A 64 -0.87 -16.62 4.30
N VAL A 65 -0.70 -17.78 3.66
CA VAL A 65 -1.77 -18.72 3.39
C VAL A 65 -1.37 -20.15 3.70
N GLU A 66 -2.34 -20.93 4.16
CA GLU A 66 -2.29 -22.38 4.24
C GLU A 66 -3.03 -22.94 3.03
N THR A 67 -2.26 -23.43 2.05
CA THR A 67 -2.81 -24.05 0.85
C THR A 67 -3.38 -25.42 1.19
N ILE A 68 -4.66 -25.62 0.90
CA ILE A 68 -5.36 -26.90 1.09
C ILE A 68 -5.22 -27.72 -0.19
N ASP A 69 -5.50 -27.11 -1.33
CA ASP A 69 -5.36 -27.70 -2.65
C ASP A 69 -5.07 -26.60 -3.70
N PHE A 70 -5.01 -26.97 -4.98
CA PHE A 70 -4.71 -26.02 -6.06
C PHE A 70 -5.72 -24.87 -6.18
N MET A 71 -6.96 -25.06 -5.72
CA MET A 71 -8.08 -24.13 -5.84
C MET A 71 -8.47 -23.48 -4.51
N THR A 72 -7.96 -23.95 -3.38
CA THR A 72 -8.40 -23.55 -2.05
C THR A 72 -7.22 -23.23 -1.14
N ALA A 73 -7.27 -22.07 -0.47
CA ALA A 73 -6.31 -21.68 0.55
C ALA A 73 -6.99 -20.86 1.64
N ARG A 74 -6.59 -21.05 2.90
CA ARG A 74 -7.01 -20.21 4.03
C ARG A 74 -5.91 -19.20 4.34
N TRP A 75 -6.27 -18.02 4.79
CA TRP A 75 -5.27 -17.10 5.34
C TRP A 75 -4.71 -17.69 6.64
N SER A 76 -3.41 -17.48 6.89
CA SER A 76 -2.76 -18.04 8.07
C SER A 76 -3.05 -17.21 9.32
N HIS A 77 -3.47 -17.89 10.40
CA HIS A 77 -3.69 -17.29 11.71
C HIS A 77 -2.36 -17.09 12.43
N LEU A 78 -1.62 -16.06 12.03
CA LEU A 78 -0.34 -15.70 12.64
C LEU A 78 -0.54 -15.12 14.05
N PRO A 79 0.30 -15.48 15.04
CA PRO A 79 0.24 -14.90 16.38
C PRO A 79 0.37 -13.38 16.36
N TYR A 80 -0.39 -12.68 17.21
CA TYR A 80 -0.38 -11.22 17.23
C TYR A 80 0.98 -10.63 17.62
N ASP A 81 1.71 -11.25 18.54
CA ASP A 81 3.06 -10.80 18.92
C ASP A 81 4.05 -10.88 17.74
N PHE A 82 3.85 -11.87 16.86
CA PHE A 82 4.65 -11.99 15.64
C PHE A 82 4.28 -10.91 14.63
N LEU A 83 2.98 -10.66 14.41
CA LEU A 83 2.51 -9.58 13.54
C LEU A 83 2.97 -8.20 14.02
N ASP A 84 2.94 -7.97 15.33
CA ASP A 84 3.46 -6.74 15.96
C ASP A 84 4.97 -6.60 15.75
N LEU A 85 5.75 -7.66 15.99
CA LEU A 85 7.19 -7.66 15.71
C LEU A 85 7.49 -7.32 14.25
N VAL A 86 6.84 -7.99 13.30
CA VAL A 86 7.06 -7.76 11.86
C VAL A 86 6.66 -6.34 11.46
N SER A 87 5.49 -5.87 11.91
CA SER A 87 5.00 -4.51 11.65
C SER A 87 5.98 -3.45 12.16
N ARG A 88 6.42 -3.58 13.41
CA ARG A 88 7.40 -2.65 14.02
C ARG A 88 8.72 -2.63 13.27
N ARG A 89 9.23 -3.79 12.87
CA ARG A 89 10.49 -3.87 12.11
C ARG A 89 10.35 -3.21 10.74
N ILE A 90 9.29 -3.51 9.99
CA ILE A 90 9.07 -2.92 8.66
C ILE A 90 8.99 -1.39 8.74
N ILE A 91 8.17 -0.87 9.66
CA ILE A 91 7.96 0.60 9.79
C ILE A 91 9.26 1.32 10.20
N ASN A 92 10.07 0.71 11.08
CA ASN A 92 11.27 1.37 11.61
C ASN A 92 12.52 1.16 10.75
N GLU A 93 12.62 0.03 10.04
CA GLU A 93 13.82 -0.34 9.29
C GLU A 93 13.72 0.02 7.80
N ILE A 94 12.52 0.25 7.25
CA ILE A 94 12.31 0.52 5.81
C ILE A 94 11.80 1.95 5.61
N PRO A 95 12.67 2.89 5.22
CA PRO A 95 12.28 4.27 4.96
C PRO A 95 11.19 4.37 3.87
N GLY A 96 10.12 5.12 4.17
CA GLY A 96 9.02 5.36 3.24
C GLY A 96 7.85 4.40 3.37
N ILE A 97 7.92 3.36 4.21
CA ILE A 97 6.75 2.56 4.60
C ILE A 97 6.12 3.17 5.85
N SER A 98 4.86 3.57 5.78
CA SER A 98 4.14 4.13 6.94
C SER A 98 3.09 3.19 7.52
N ARG A 99 2.81 2.08 6.84
CA ARG A 99 1.72 1.19 7.21
C ARG A 99 1.93 -0.23 6.69
N VAL A 100 1.65 -1.18 7.58
CA VAL A 100 1.61 -2.61 7.29
C VAL A 100 0.17 -3.10 7.50
N THR A 101 -0.35 -3.88 6.56
CA THR A 101 -1.65 -4.57 6.67
C THR A 101 -1.44 -6.07 6.56
N HIS A 102 -2.36 -6.89 7.08
CA HIS A 102 -2.34 -8.35 6.92
C HIS A 102 -3.59 -8.81 6.17
N ASP A 103 -3.41 -9.57 5.09
CA ASP A 103 -4.52 -10.07 4.28
C ASP A 103 -5.17 -11.29 4.93
N ILE A 104 -6.43 -11.13 5.33
CA ILE A 104 -7.26 -12.16 5.95
C ILE A 104 -8.27 -12.79 4.97
N SER A 105 -8.06 -12.63 3.65
CA SER A 105 -8.97 -13.15 2.63
C SER A 105 -8.58 -14.58 2.22
N GLY A 106 -9.52 -15.53 2.26
CA GLY A 106 -9.29 -16.89 1.75
C GLY A 106 -9.43 -17.00 0.23
N LYS A 107 -8.88 -18.07 -0.35
CA LYS A 107 -9.19 -18.52 -1.71
C LYS A 107 -10.14 -19.71 -1.62
N PRO A 108 -11.36 -19.67 -2.20
CA PRO A 108 -12.08 -18.50 -2.74
C PRO A 108 -12.66 -17.58 -1.63
N PRO A 109 -13.10 -16.32 -1.94
CA PRO A 109 -13.25 -15.72 -3.27
C PRO A 109 -12.02 -15.00 -3.80
N ALA A 110 -11.03 -14.72 -2.95
CA ALA A 110 -9.82 -14.03 -3.36
C ALA A 110 -8.85 -14.98 -4.10
N THR A 111 -7.85 -14.41 -4.74
CA THR A 111 -6.66 -15.11 -5.20
C THR A 111 -5.57 -15.10 -4.11
N ILE A 112 -4.52 -15.89 -4.29
CA ILE A 112 -3.34 -15.81 -3.39
C ILE A 112 -2.58 -14.52 -3.66
N GLU A 113 -2.31 -14.25 -4.95
CA GLU A 113 -1.73 -13.00 -5.44
C GLU A 113 -2.77 -11.89 -5.54
N TRP A 114 -2.30 -10.64 -5.65
CA TRP A 114 -3.10 -9.41 -5.58
C TRP A 114 -3.34 -8.74 -6.95
N GLU A 115 -2.86 -9.35 -8.03
CA GLU A 115 -2.88 -8.83 -9.40
C GLU A 115 -3.53 -9.79 -10.40
#